data_AF-A0A844WZV3-F1
#
_entry.id   AF-A0A844WZV3-F1
#
_cell.length_a   1.000
_cell.length_b   1.000
_cell.length_c   1.000
_cell.angle_alpha   90.00
_cell.angle_beta   90.00
_cell.angle_gamma   90.00
#
_symmetry.space_group_name_H-M   'P 1'
#
loop_
_entity.id
_entity.type
_entity.pdbx_description
1 polymer ?
#
loop_
_entity_poly.entity_id
_entity_poly.type
_entity_poly.pdbx_seq_one_letter_code
_entity_poly.pdbx_strand_id
1 'polypeptide(L)'
;MNPKTIFQKIWQSHIVDSLGASEVLIYIDLHFLHEINTPPAFDGLKEKGVKVHRPDRTLSTEDHNIPTTSIIDIIRKIGTGRGQGYIIEYKGSAISALSMEQRMTLGNMTVEAGASAGILSPDDTTISYLQEALAKRQIEVSQEMIQEWLSYATDQEAKFDKYVQINAEKI
;
A
#
# COMPACT_ATOMS: atom_id res chain seq x y z
N MET A 1 -0.22 -23.56 11.94
CA MET A 1 -0.85 -22.58 11.02
C MET A 1 0.02 -22.46 9.79
N ASN A 2 -0.53 -22.17 8.61
CA ASN A 2 0.27 -21.92 7.41
C ASN A 2 0.76 -20.46 7.45
N PRO A 3 2.08 -20.18 7.50
CA PRO A 3 2.60 -18.81 7.55
C PRO A 3 2.16 -17.98 6.33
N LYS A 4 1.79 -16.71 6.55
CA LYS A 4 1.27 -15.81 5.52
C LYS A 4 2.07 -14.52 5.42
N THR A 5 2.19 -14.01 4.20
CA THR A 5 2.68 -12.63 3.95
C THR A 5 1.63 -11.60 4.36
N ILE A 6 2.04 -10.36 4.60
CA ILE A 6 1.15 -9.23 4.88
C ILE A 6 0.15 -9.06 3.74
N PHE A 7 0.59 -9.21 2.49
CA PHE A 7 -0.30 -9.17 1.35
C PHE A 7 -1.38 -10.26 1.44
N GLN A 8 -1.01 -11.50 1.75
CA GLN A 8 -1.98 -12.59 1.90
C GLN A 8 -2.95 -12.34 3.05
N LYS A 9 -2.47 -11.79 4.18
CA LYS A 9 -3.30 -11.44 5.32
C LYS A 9 -4.33 -10.36 4.97
N ILE A 10 -3.88 -9.26 4.36
CA ILE A 10 -4.74 -8.17 3.89
C ILE A 10 -5.73 -8.70 2.86
N TRP A 11 -5.25 -9.38 1.81
CA TRP A 11 -6.10 -9.89 0.75
C TRP A 11 -7.21 -10.78 1.30
N GLN A 12 -6.87 -11.74 2.16
CA GLN A 12 -7.85 -12.66 2.75
C GLN A 12 -8.84 -11.98 3.67
N SER A 13 -8.45 -10.96 4.43
CA SER A 13 -9.39 -10.25 5.32
C SER A 13 -10.41 -9.42 4.54
N HIS A 14 -10.15 -9.10 3.28
CA HIS A 14 -11.03 -8.28 2.44
C HIS A 14 -11.91 -9.10 1.49
N ILE A 15 -11.76 -10.43 1.41
CA ILE A 15 -12.63 -11.27 0.58
C ILE A 15 -14.04 -11.27 1.19
N VAL A 16 -15.01 -10.80 0.40
CA VAL A 16 -16.44 -10.83 0.73
C VAL A 16 -17.08 -12.12 0.23
N ASP A 17 -16.73 -12.54 -0.99
CA ASP A 17 -17.29 -13.73 -1.63
C ASP A 17 -16.35 -14.30 -2.69
N SER A 18 -16.57 -15.56 -3.07
CA SER A 18 -15.90 -16.21 -4.21
C SER A 18 -16.87 -16.27 -5.38
N LEU A 19 -16.47 -15.71 -6.53
CA LEU A 19 -17.27 -15.65 -7.76
C LEU A 19 -16.93 -16.79 -8.73
N GLY A 20 -16.06 -17.71 -8.33
CA GLY A 20 -15.61 -18.83 -9.15
C GLY A 20 -14.25 -19.37 -8.69
N ALA A 21 -13.62 -20.21 -9.51
CA ALA A 21 -12.35 -20.86 -9.15
C ALA A 21 -11.16 -19.88 -9.04
N SER A 22 -11.22 -18.73 -9.70
CA SER A 22 -10.11 -17.76 -9.77
C SER A 22 -10.53 -16.31 -9.52
N GLU A 23 -11.79 -16.06 -9.19
CA GLU A 23 -12.34 -14.72 -9.01
C GLU A 23 -12.95 -14.59 -7.63
N VAL A 24 -12.64 -13.49 -6.96
CA VAL A 24 -13.15 -13.15 -5.64
C VAL A 24 -13.68 -11.73 -5.66
N LEU A 25 -14.75 -11.50 -4.90
CA LEU A 25 -15.22 -10.18 -4.58
C LEU A 25 -14.45 -9.69 -3.35
N ILE A 26 -13.77 -8.56 -3.48
CA ILE A 26 -13.09 -7.90 -2.36
C ILE A 26 -13.84 -6.64 -1.94
N TYR A 27 -13.82 -6.37 -0.64
CA TYR A 27 -14.25 -5.10 -0.08
C TYR A 27 -13.12 -4.08 -0.17
N ILE A 28 -13.44 -2.83 -0.54
CA ILE A 28 -12.50 -1.72 -0.56
C ILE A 28 -12.86 -0.75 0.56
N ASP A 29 -11.99 -0.66 1.57
CA ASP A 29 -12.27 0.11 2.78
C ASP A 29 -12.25 1.63 2.60
N LEU A 30 -11.39 2.13 1.72
CA LEU A 30 -11.18 3.55 1.47
C LEU A 30 -10.79 3.77 0.01
N HIS A 31 -11.49 4.69 -0.66
CA HIS A 31 -11.09 5.18 -1.98
C HIS A 31 -10.33 6.49 -1.82
N PHE A 32 -9.08 6.50 -2.29
CA PHE A 32 -8.29 7.72 -2.37
C PHE A 32 -8.29 8.24 -3.81
N LEU A 33 -8.75 9.48 -3.99
CA LEU A 33 -9.01 10.09 -5.28
C LEU A 33 -8.03 11.22 -5.55
N HIS A 34 -7.70 11.40 -6.83
CA HIS A 34 -6.82 12.47 -7.32
C HIS A 34 -7.35 13.08 -8.62
N GLU A 35 -6.92 14.30 -8.94
CA GLU A 35 -7.49 15.18 -9.97
C GLU A 35 -7.40 14.65 -11.41
N ILE A 36 -6.50 13.71 -11.70
CA ILE A 36 -6.26 13.23 -13.07
C ILE A 36 -7.29 12.17 -13.48
N ASN A 37 -7.43 11.11 -12.68
CA ASN A 37 -8.24 9.95 -13.06
C ASN A 37 -9.66 9.99 -12.50
N THR A 38 -9.92 10.85 -11.51
CA THR A 38 -11.22 10.94 -10.85
C THR A 38 -12.33 11.52 -11.73
N PRO A 39 -12.13 12.62 -12.49
CA PRO A 39 -13.24 13.20 -13.26
C PRO A 39 -13.87 12.22 -14.26
N PRO A 40 -13.10 11.48 -15.10
CA PRO A 40 -13.68 10.48 -16.00
C PRO A 40 -14.45 9.37 -15.27
N ALA A 41 -13.96 8.92 -14.10
CA ALA A 41 -14.64 7.90 -13.31
C ALA A 41 -16.02 8.38 -12.81
N PHE A 42 -16.11 9.64 -12.38
CA PHE A 42 -17.37 10.24 -11.92
C PHE A 42 -18.34 10.53 -13.06
N ASP A 43 -17.84 10.87 -14.25
CA ASP A 43 -18.70 10.98 -15.44
C ASP A 43 -19.31 9.62 -15.79
N GLY A 44 -18.53 8.54 -15.72
CA GLY A 44 -19.06 7.18 -15.86
C GLY A 44 -20.12 6.80 -14.82
N LEU A 45 -20.06 7.31 -13.59
CA LEU A 45 -21.11 7.13 -12.59
C LEU A 45 -22.39 7.90 -12.96
N LYS A 46 -22.26 9.15 -13.42
CA LYS A 46 -23.39 9.99 -13.87
C LYS A 46 -24.11 9.35 -15.05
N GLU A 47 -23.36 8.88 -16.05
CA GLU A 47 -23.92 8.20 -17.23
C GLU A 47 -24.74 6.96 -16.86
N LYS A 48 -24.25 6.19 -15.88
CA LYS A 48 -24.95 5.01 -15.36
C LYS A 48 -26.10 5.35 -14.39
N GLY A 49 -26.28 6.62 -14.02
CA GLY A 49 -27.28 7.05 -13.05
C GLY A 49 -27.04 6.53 -11.63
N VAL A 50 -25.80 6.16 -11.30
CA VAL A 50 -25.43 5.60 -9.98
C VAL A 50 -24.71 6.63 -9.12
N LYS A 51 -24.88 6.53 -7.80
CA LYS A 51 -24.20 7.39 -6.82
C LYS A 51 -23.04 6.65 -6.19
N VAL A 52 -22.07 7.40 -5.69
CA VAL A 52 -21.00 6.86 -4.84
C VAL A 52 -21.63 6.18 -3.62
N HIS A 53 -21.27 4.92 -3.38
CA HIS A 53 -21.90 4.12 -2.33
C HIS A 53 -21.48 4.54 -0.91
N ARG A 54 -20.20 4.86 -0.70
CA ARG A 54 -19.62 5.29 0.59
C ARG A 54 -18.86 6.61 0.46
N PRO A 55 -19.56 7.77 0.38
CA PRO A 55 -18.90 9.07 0.34
C PRO A 55 -18.03 9.33 1.59
N ASP A 56 -18.42 8.78 2.74
CA ASP A 56 -17.67 8.82 4.01
C ASP A 56 -16.32 8.09 3.95
N ARG A 57 -16.16 7.16 3.00
CA ARG A 57 -14.93 6.39 2.74
C ARG A 57 -14.35 6.71 1.36
N THR A 58 -14.59 7.93 0.88
CA THR A 58 -14.06 8.44 -0.39
C THR A 58 -13.38 9.77 -0.13
N LEU A 59 -12.05 9.76 -0.08
CA LEU A 59 -11.24 10.92 0.24
C LEU A 59 -10.49 11.39 -1.01
N SER A 60 -10.59 12.69 -1.33
CA SER A 60 -9.89 13.28 -2.47
C SER A 60 -8.77 14.20 -1.97
N THR A 61 -7.64 14.16 -2.67
CA THR A 61 -6.56 15.14 -2.53
C THR A 61 -6.17 15.66 -3.92
N GLU A 62 -5.69 16.90 -3.98
CA GLU A 62 -5.00 17.41 -5.16
C GLU A 62 -3.50 17.26 -4.90
N ASP A 63 -2.78 16.50 -5.73
CA ASP A 63 -1.36 16.17 -5.49
C ASP A 63 -0.50 16.17 -6.77
N HIS A 64 -1.13 16.20 -7.94
CA HIS A 64 -0.44 16.21 -9.23
C HIS A 64 -0.29 17.62 -9.83
N ASN A 65 -0.70 18.68 -9.11
CA ASN A 65 -0.56 20.08 -9.54
C ASN A 65 0.85 20.65 -9.37
N ILE A 66 1.78 19.94 -8.70
CA ILE A 66 3.20 20.30 -8.67
C ILE A 66 3.98 19.17 -9.35
N PRO A 67 4.40 19.31 -10.62
CA PRO A 67 5.15 18.28 -11.30
C PRO A 67 6.43 17.99 -10.52
N THR A 68 6.64 16.72 -10.16
CA THR A 68 7.92 16.24 -9.61
C THR A 68 8.97 16.20 -10.72
N THR A 69 9.40 17.38 -11.19
CA THR A 69 10.52 17.51 -12.11
C THR A 69 11.81 17.19 -11.35
N SER A 70 12.29 15.94 -11.43
CA SER A 70 13.73 15.62 -11.72
C SER A 70 14.19 14.19 -11.38
N ILE A 71 13.34 13.24 -10.97
CA ILE A 71 13.83 11.88 -10.60
C ILE A 71 13.39 10.76 -11.57
N ILE A 72 12.32 10.97 -12.34
CA ILE A 72 11.76 9.95 -13.25
C ILE A 72 12.70 9.58 -14.43
N ASP A 73 13.50 10.52 -14.93
CA ASP A 73 14.38 10.28 -16.08
C ASP A 73 15.63 9.45 -15.74
N ILE A 74 16.02 9.40 -14.47
CA ILE A 74 17.14 8.58 -14.00
C ILE A 74 16.69 7.14 -13.76
N ILE A 75 15.49 6.93 -13.21
CA ILE A 75 14.99 5.59 -12.87
C ILE A 75 14.59 4.80 -14.12
N ARG A 76 14.06 5.46 -15.15
CA ARG A 76 13.74 4.82 -16.45
C ARG A 76 14.95 4.16 -17.14
N LYS A 77 16.19 4.55 -16.81
CA LYS A 77 17.42 3.98 -17.40
C LYS A 77 17.91 2.67 -16.75
N ILE A 78 17.34 2.25 -15.61
CA ILE A 78 17.84 1.10 -14.83
C ILE A 78 17.17 -0.24 -15.21
N GLY A 79 16.14 -0.20 -16.07
CA GLY A 79 15.43 -1.38 -16.55
C GLY A 79 14.14 -1.60 -15.77
N THR A 80 13.03 -1.27 -16.42
CA THR A 80 11.66 -1.39 -15.91
C THR A 80 11.12 -2.81 -16.14
N GLY A 81 10.28 -3.31 -15.23
CA GLY A 81 9.48 -4.54 -15.45
C GLY A 81 9.84 -5.77 -14.62
N ARG A 82 10.80 -5.69 -13.68
CA ARG A 82 11.10 -6.83 -12.80
C ARG A 82 10.02 -7.11 -11.75
N GLY A 83 9.16 -6.12 -11.46
CA GLY A 83 8.02 -6.24 -10.58
C GLY A 83 6.70 -6.58 -11.29
N GLN A 84 6.68 -6.69 -12.62
CA GLN A 84 5.42 -6.89 -13.35
C GLN A 84 4.73 -8.20 -12.93
N GLY A 85 3.45 -8.08 -12.54
CA GLY A 85 2.65 -9.19 -12.02
C GLY A 85 2.94 -9.56 -10.56
N TYR A 86 3.73 -8.75 -9.85
CA TYR A 86 4.07 -8.96 -8.44
C TYR A 86 3.69 -7.74 -7.59
N ILE A 87 3.49 -8.02 -6.31
CA ILE A 87 3.55 -7.04 -5.23
C ILE A 87 4.92 -7.20 -4.56
N ILE A 88 5.58 -6.08 -4.26
CA ILE A 88 6.89 -6.09 -3.62
C ILE A 88 6.70 -5.83 -2.12
N GLU A 89 7.16 -6.76 -1.30
CA GLU A 89 7.27 -6.56 0.15
C GLU A 89 8.73 -6.22 0.50
N TYR A 90 8.94 -5.06 1.13
CA TYR A 90 10.28 -4.64 1.58
C TYR A 90 10.51 -5.06 3.04
N LYS A 91 11.65 -5.72 3.30
CA LYS A 91 12.00 -6.26 4.61
C LYS A 91 13.49 -6.17 4.90
N GLY A 92 13.85 -6.36 6.17
CA GLY A 92 15.23 -6.45 6.65
C GLY A 92 15.61 -5.26 7.50
N SER A 93 16.78 -5.36 8.15
CA SER A 93 17.27 -4.34 9.09
C SER A 93 17.34 -2.95 8.49
N ALA A 94 17.76 -2.83 7.23
CA ALA A 94 17.82 -1.57 6.51
C ALA A 94 16.42 -0.92 6.37
N ILE A 95 15.37 -1.72 6.18
CA ILE A 95 13.99 -1.24 6.08
C ILE A 95 13.43 -0.86 7.44
N SER A 96 13.69 -1.67 8.48
CA SER A 96 13.28 -1.37 9.86
C SER A 96 13.92 -0.09 10.40
N ALA A 97 15.11 0.27 9.92
CA ALA A 97 15.80 1.50 10.30
C ALA A 97 15.23 2.78 9.63
N LEU A 98 14.37 2.65 8.62
CA LEU A 98 13.77 3.80 7.92
C LEU A 98 12.65 4.45 8.74
N SER A 99 12.56 5.77 8.68
CA SER A 99 11.40 6.53 9.15
C SER A 99 10.16 6.24 8.27
N MET A 100 8.96 6.59 8.75
CA MET A 100 7.74 6.40 7.96
C MET A 100 7.74 7.22 6.66
N GLU A 101 8.31 8.42 6.65
CA GLU A 101 8.45 9.25 5.44
C GLU A 101 9.33 8.58 4.39
N GLN A 102 10.44 7.98 4.82
CA GLN A 102 11.33 7.22 3.95
C GLN A 102 10.63 5.96 3.42
N ARG A 103 9.85 5.27 4.26
CA ARG A 103 9.04 4.11 3.86
C ARG A 103 7.95 4.49 2.84
N MET A 104 7.25 5.60 3.04
CA MET A 104 6.26 6.12 2.09
C MET A 104 6.92 6.48 0.75
N THR A 105 8.10 7.10 0.78
CA THR A 105 8.88 7.39 -0.43
C THR A 105 9.24 6.10 -1.18
N LEU A 106 9.71 5.07 -0.47
CA LEU A 106 10.02 3.77 -1.06
C LEU A 106 8.78 3.09 -1.66
N GLY A 107 7.65 3.16 -0.97
CA GLY A 107 6.36 2.68 -1.48
C GLY A 107 5.94 3.37 -2.77
N ASN A 108 6.04 4.70 -2.84
CA ASN A 108 5.74 5.48 -4.04
C ASN A 108 6.65 5.06 -5.21
N MET A 109 7.93 4.83 -4.94
CA MET A 109 8.91 4.43 -5.96
C MET A 109 8.80 2.97 -6.42
N THR A 110 7.81 2.22 -5.92
CA THR A 110 7.60 0.83 -6.31
C THR A 110 7.03 0.71 -7.73
N VAL A 111 6.33 1.74 -8.21
CA VAL A 111 5.72 1.74 -9.55
C VAL A 111 6.77 1.69 -10.66
N GLU A 112 7.95 2.26 -10.44
CA GLU A 112 9.05 2.25 -11.40
C GLU A 112 9.66 0.86 -11.60
N ALA A 113 9.52 -0.03 -10.61
CA ALA A 113 9.85 -1.45 -10.77
C ALA A 113 8.82 -2.20 -11.64
N GLY A 114 7.67 -1.57 -11.94
CA GLY A 114 6.53 -2.16 -12.65
C GLY A 114 5.65 -3.04 -11.75
N ALA A 115 5.81 -2.96 -10.43
CA ALA A 115 5.00 -3.72 -9.47
C ALA A 115 3.64 -3.07 -9.24
N SER A 116 2.65 -3.89 -8.88
CA SER A 116 1.28 -3.42 -8.62
C SER A 116 1.17 -2.62 -7.32
N ALA A 117 1.99 -2.96 -6.32
CA ALA A 117 2.06 -2.25 -5.05
C ALA A 117 3.40 -2.53 -4.33
N GLY A 118 3.80 -1.59 -3.47
CA GLY A 118 4.88 -1.75 -2.49
C GLY A 118 4.30 -1.81 -1.09
N ILE A 119 4.69 -2.82 -0.32
CA ILE A 119 4.17 -3.03 1.05
C ILE A 119 5.33 -3.19 2.03
N LEU A 120 5.15 -2.63 3.22
CA LEU A 120 6.06 -2.75 4.35
C LEU A 120 5.27 -3.27 5.54
N SER A 121 5.83 -4.24 6.28
CA SER A 121 5.18 -4.73 7.50
C SER A 121 5.17 -3.63 8.58
N PRO A 122 4.07 -3.50 9.34
CA PRO A 122 4.02 -2.58 10.46
C PRO A 122 4.94 -3.04 11.59
N ASP A 123 5.52 -2.07 12.27
CA ASP A 123 6.38 -2.21 13.44
C ASP A 123 6.22 -0.99 14.37
N ASP A 124 7.02 -0.91 15.43
CA ASP A 124 6.96 0.16 16.42
C ASP A 124 7.10 1.57 15.81
N THR A 125 7.88 1.73 14.74
CA THR A 125 8.00 2.99 14.00
C THR A 125 6.68 3.37 13.34
N THR A 126 5.99 2.38 12.77
CA THR A 126 4.66 2.55 12.17
C THR A 126 3.64 2.94 13.22
N ILE A 127 3.64 2.26 14.37
CA ILE A 127 2.72 2.54 15.48
C ILE A 127 2.94 3.94 16.04
N SER A 128 4.19 4.32 16.29
CA SER A 128 4.54 5.65 16.82
C SER A 128 4.08 6.77 15.89
N TYR A 129 4.30 6.61 14.58
CA TYR A 129 3.83 7.56 13.58
C TYR A 129 2.30 7.68 13.54
N LEU A 130 1.59 6.55 13.56
CA LEU A 130 0.12 6.55 13.56
C LEU A 130 -0.46 7.18 14.82
N GLN A 131 0.11 6.90 15.99
CA GLN A 131 -0.30 7.53 17.24
C GLN A 131 -0.14 9.06 17.19
N GLU A 132 1.00 9.55 16.70
CA GLU A 132 1.22 11.00 16.55
C GLU A 132 0.24 11.63 15.56
N ALA A 133 0.05 11.00 14.40
CA ALA A 133 -0.83 11.50 13.35
C ALA A 133 -2.31 11.50 13.77
N LEU A 134 -2.76 10.47 14.49
CA LEU A 134 -4.14 10.34 14.98
C LEU A 134 -4.40 11.21 16.20
N ALA A 135 -3.41 11.42 17.07
CA ALA A 135 -3.51 12.36 18.18
C ALA A 135 -3.78 13.80 17.69
N LYS A 136 -3.16 14.23 16.58
CA LYS A 136 -3.45 15.54 15.93
C LYS A 136 -4.91 15.68 15.50
N ARG A 137 -5.61 14.56 15.32
CA ARG A 137 -7.02 14.48 14.96
C ARG A 137 -7.93 14.14 16.15
N GLN A 138 -7.39 14.12 17.37
CA GLN A 138 -8.12 13.75 18.60
C GLN A 138 -8.71 12.33 18.54
N ILE A 139 -8.02 11.42 17.83
CA ILE A 139 -8.38 10.01 17.75
C ILE A 139 -7.47 9.23 18.69
N GLU A 140 -8.06 8.54 19.67
CA GLU A 140 -7.33 7.69 20.60
C GLU A 140 -7.00 6.34 19.96
N VAL A 141 -5.76 5.88 20.15
CA VAL A 141 -5.28 4.58 19.65
C VAL A 141 -5.25 3.61 20.82
N SER A 142 -6.13 2.61 20.80
CA SER A 142 -6.20 1.59 21.85
C SER A 142 -5.14 0.49 21.64
N GLN A 143 -4.90 -0.32 22.68
CA GLN A 143 -3.99 -1.47 22.58
C GLN A 143 -4.50 -2.52 21.61
N GLU A 144 -5.82 -2.72 21.52
CA GLU A 144 -6.43 -3.65 20.58
C GLU A 144 -6.13 -3.25 19.13
N MET A 145 -6.23 -1.96 18.80
CA MET A 145 -5.89 -1.44 17.46
C MET A 145 -4.41 -1.67 17.13
N ILE A 146 -3.52 -1.45 18.11
CA ILE A 146 -2.08 -1.70 17.93
C ILE A 146 -1.82 -3.18 17.66
N GLN A 147 -2.42 -4.07 18.46
CA GLN A 147 -2.27 -5.51 18.26
C GLN A 147 -2.83 -5.97 16.93
N GLU A 148 -3.98 -5.42 16.51
CA GLU A 148 -4.56 -5.68 15.20
C GLU A 148 -3.61 -5.24 14.08
N TRP A 149 -3.08 -4.02 14.11
CA TRP A 149 -2.17 -3.51 13.10
C TRP A 149 -0.89 -4.36 13.03
N LEU A 150 -0.26 -4.65 14.16
CA LEU A 150 0.93 -5.50 14.21
C LEU A 150 0.67 -6.93 13.73
N SER A 151 -0.56 -7.45 13.89
CA SER A 151 -0.91 -8.79 13.42
C SER A 151 -0.82 -8.96 11.90
N TYR A 152 -0.88 -7.86 11.14
CA TYR A 152 -0.69 -7.87 9.68
C TYR A 152 0.76 -8.07 9.26
N ALA A 153 1.75 -7.87 10.14
CA ALA A 153 3.14 -8.15 9.83
C ALA A 153 3.30 -9.58 9.32
N THR A 154 4.05 -9.76 8.24
CA THR A 154 4.27 -11.08 7.64
C THR A 154 4.80 -12.09 8.65
N ASP A 155 4.21 -13.28 8.67
CA ASP A 155 4.59 -14.35 9.59
C ASP A 155 6.03 -14.82 9.34
N GLN A 156 6.66 -15.33 10.40
CA GLN A 156 7.92 -16.06 10.28
C GLN A 156 7.72 -17.26 9.34
N GLU A 157 8.68 -17.49 8.44
CA GLU A 157 8.65 -18.55 7.42
C GLU A 157 7.59 -18.40 6.31
N ALA A 158 6.94 -17.24 6.19
CA ALA A 158 6.12 -16.95 5.03
C ALA A 158 6.92 -17.07 3.72
N LYS A 159 6.31 -17.71 2.72
CA LYS A 159 6.94 -17.96 1.42
C LYS A 159 6.65 -16.83 0.45
N PHE A 160 7.68 -16.42 -0.29
CA PHE A 160 7.58 -15.49 -1.40
C PHE A 160 7.90 -16.22 -2.70
N ASP A 161 7.26 -15.80 -3.79
CA ASP A 161 7.53 -16.37 -5.12
C ASP A 161 8.96 -16.08 -5.58
N LYS A 162 9.49 -14.92 -5.20
CA LYS A 162 10.84 -14.45 -5.54
C LYS A 162 11.45 -13.69 -4.37
N TYR A 163 12.76 -13.82 -4.24
CA TYR A 163 13.56 -13.10 -3.25
C TYR A 163 14.65 -12.30 -3.96
N VAL A 164 14.84 -11.06 -3.55
CA VAL A 164 15.96 -10.21 -3.95
C VAL A 164 16.62 -9.70 -2.69
N GLN A 165 17.91 -10.03 -2.51
CA GLN A 165 18.68 -9.57 -1.36
C GLN A 165 19.59 -8.42 -1.79
N ILE A 166 19.53 -7.31 -1.06
CA ILE A 166 20.32 -6.11 -1.29
C ILE A 166 21.13 -5.85 -0.03
N ASN A 167 22.43 -5.61 -0.18
CA ASN A 167 23.26 -5.13 0.92
C ASN A 167 23.24 -3.60 0.92
N ALA A 168 22.59 -3.01 1.93
CA ALA A 168 22.45 -1.57 2.05
C ALA A 168 23.78 -0.84 2.30
N GLU A 169 24.81 -1.49 2.85
CA GLU A 169 26.14 -0.88 3.08
C GLU A 169 26.91 -0.66 1.78
N LYS A 170 26.47 -1.25 0.67
CA LYS A 170 27.11 -1.15 -0.65
C LYS A 170 26.42 -0.13 -1.56
N ILE A 171 25.52 0.69 -1.02
CA ILE A 171 24.73 1.70 -1.71
C ILE A 171 25.04 3.08 -1.12
#